data_AF-A0A930H4I2-F1
#
_entry.id   AF-A0A930H4I2-F1
#
_cell.length_a   1.000
_cell.length_b   1.000
_cell.length_c   1.000
_cell.angle_alpha   90.00
_cell.angle_beta   90.00
_cell.angle_gamma   90.00
#
_symmetry.space_group_name_H-M   'P 1'
#
loop_
_entity.id
_entity.type
_entity.pdbx_description
1 polymer ?
#
loop_
_entity_poly.entity_id
_entity_poly.type
_entity_poly.pdbx_seq_one_letter_code
_entity_poly.pdbx_strand_id
1 'polypeptide(L)'
;MENKKIIETIKELNKKLMDPESINLFVDFYERLLSNSSSINDLSSIINLYCLYNPETKEVFISDKKTMNNFTNPNHFVFKVGSELVDLIQENNHCYVAAKDFKSMPLYKTSDRLEVLTFIAKEGMKVFKPIVSDRTSWDDSLILDKAYDQTIPFSILELDQKVEVVAKWLEQVQPGKSKEFFEELDSFGDVKNKLLNFEVKRDALLDDVLRPLYALERLMQKNLISKTEYLEKISEFYELKKNLCIFNQHNVGVLFTWILIGPIYKDQNSNNLSFNMIEKNEFYKNKNDKKPYELEQLSKISKETLIKFLKTVNSLNKEFPGLENSSLKITQPIVEIL
;
A
#
# COMPACT_ATOMS: atom_id res chain seq x y z
N MET A 1 -21.95 3.40 6.78
CA MET A 1 -21.87 3.64 8.24
C MET A 1 -20.56 4.33 8.64
N GLU A 2 -19.49 4.20 7.84
CA GLU A 2 -18.16 4.71 8.17
C GLU A 2 -17.86 6.13 7.66
N ASN A 3 -18.60 6.64 6.66
CA ASN A 3 -18.58 8.07 6.32
C ASN A 3 -18.85 8.91 7.57
N LYS A 4 -19.76 8.44 8.43
CA LYS A 4 -20.06 9.07 9.70
C LYS A 4 -18.85 9.02 10.64
N LYS A 5 -18.16 7.88 10.77
CA LYS A 5 -16.94 7.74 11.57
C LYS A 5 -15.83 8.69 11.06
N ILE A 6 -15.55 8.74 9.76
CA ILE A 6 -14.54 9.64 9.16
C ILE A 6 -14.90 11.11 9.43
N ILE A 7 -16.16 11.50 9.21
CA ILE A 7 -16.64 12.87 9.46
C ILE A 7 -16.56 13.22 10.95
N GLU A 8 -16.91 12.28 11.84
CA GLU A 8 -16.81 12.46 13.29
C GLU A 8 -15.37 12.60 13.74
N THR A 9 -14.46 11.77 13.23
CA THR A 9 -13.02 11.88 13.47
C THR A 9 -12.48 13.23 13.03
N ILE A 10 -12.83 13.73 11.84
CA ILE A 10 -12.39 15.06 11.38
C ILE A 10 -12.94 16.17 12.30
N LYS A 11 -14.18 16.04 12.78
CA LYS A 11 -14.76 16.99 13.74
C LYS A 11 -14.03 16.97 15.08
N GLU A 12 -13.73 15.79 15.62
CA GLU A 12 -12.97 15.65 16.87
C GLU A 12 -11.56 16.22 16.73
N LEU A 13 -10.87 15.92 15.62
CA LEU A 13 -9.56 16.46 15.32
C LEU A 13 -9.58 18.00 15.24
N ASN A 14 -10.52 18.57 14.49
CA ASN A 14 -10.67 20.02 14.41
C ASN A 14 -10.98 20.65 15.77
N LYS A 15 -11.83 20.02 16.58
CA LYS A 15 -12.11 20.50 17.94
C LYS A 15 -10.82 20.54 18.76
N LYS A 16 -9.99 19.50 18.68
CA LYS A 16 -8.70 19.43 19.38
C LYS A 16 -7.72 20.50 18.87
N LEU A 17 -7.57 20.66 17.55
CA LEU A 17 -6.66 21.63 16.95
C LEU A 17 -7.02 23.09 17.26
N MET A 18 -8.31 23.38 17.45
CA MET A 18 -8.82 24.71 17.77
C MET A 18 -8.94 24.97 19.28
N ASP A 19 -8.66 23.98 20.12
CA ASP A 19 -8.70 24.11 21.58
C ASP A 19 -7.47 24.90 22.07
N PRO A 20 -7.63 26.02 22.81
CA PRO A 20 -6.52 26.74 23.42
C PRO A 20 -5.58 25.88 24.27
N GLU A 21 -6.08 24.79 24.87
CA GLU A 21 -5.29 23.85 25.66
C GLU A 21 -4.31 23.02 24.80
N SER A 22 -4.51 22.98 23.48
CA SER A 22 -3.64 22.28 22.53
C SER A 22 -2.40 23.06 22.11
N ILE A 23 -2.07 24.17 22.79
CA ILE A 23 -0.91 25.02 22.47
C ILE A 23 0.41 24.23 22.38
N ASN A 24 0.58 23.21 23.22
CA ASN A 24 1.79 22.38 23.22
C ASN A 24 2.03 21.67 21.88
N LEU A 25 0.96 21.31 21.15
CA LEU A 25 1.07 20.74 19.80
C LEU A 25 1.81 21.68 18.84
N PHE A 26 1.47 22.97 18.90
CA PHE A 26 2.03 24.00 18.05
C PHE A 26 3.44 24.37 18.52
N VAL A 27 3.69 24.41 19.83
CA VAL A 27 5.03 24.57 20.41
C VAL A 27 5.96 23.48 19.88
N ASP A 28 5.56 22.21 20.00
CA ASP A 28 6.35 21.06 19.56
C ASP A 28 6.60 21.11 18.04
N PHE A 29 5.60 21.53 17.25
CA PHE A 29 5.76 21.74 15.81
C PHE A 29 6.82 22.79 15.49
N TYR A 30 6.71 23.99 16.08
CA TYR A 30 7.66 25.07 15.83
C TYR A 30 9.06 24.76 16.36
N GLU A 31 9.18 24.04 17.47
CA GLU A 31 10.46 23.58 17.98
C GLU A 31 11.18 22.71 16.94
N ARG A 32 10.49 21.69 16.41
CA ARG A 32 11.07 20.81 15.39
C ARG A 32 11.38 21.56 14.10
N LEU A 33 10.45 22.40 13.64
CA LEU A 33 10.59 23.18 12.41
C LEU A 33 11.83 24.07 12.47
N LEU A 34 11.97 24.85 13.53
CA LEU A 34 13.05 25.82 13.68
C LEU A 34 14.39 25.14 13.99
N SER A 35 14.39 24.07 14.79
CA SER A 35 15.62 23.34 15.14
C SER A 35 16.21 22.56 13.95
N ASN A 36 15.37 22.07 13.04
CA ASN A 36 15.82 21.32 11.87
C ASN A 36 16.23 22.20 10.67
N SER A 37 15.86 23.48 10.67
CA SER A 37 16.25 24.43 9.63
C SER A 37 17.66 24.98 9.87
N SER A 38 18.43 25.29 8.82
CA SER A 38 19.75 25.96 8.98
C SER A 38 19.59 27.48 9.06
N SER A 39 18.63 28.03 8.31
CA SER A 39 18.23 29.44 8.34
C SER A 39 16.69 29.58 8.33
N ILE A 40 16.15 30.76 8.64
CA ILE A 40 14.71 31.02 8.49
C ILE A 40 14.31 31.00 7.01
N ASN A 41 15.21 31.40 6.10
CA ASN A 41 14.94 31.42 4.67
C ASN A 41 14.71 30.01 4.12
N ASP A 42 15.28 28.98 4.76
CA ASP A 42 15.08 27.58 4.35
C ASP A 42 13.62 27.14 4.50
N LEU A 43 12.85 27.79 5.38
CA LEU A 43 11.45 27.48 5.60
C LEU A 43 10.59 27.76 4.36
N SER A 44 11.03 28.67 3.47
CA SER A 44 10.33 28.96 2.20
C SER A 44 10.25 27.75 1.26
N SER A 45 11.10 26.75 1.46
CA SER A 45 11.06 25.50 0.70
C SER A 45 9.97 24.52 1.15
N ILE A 46 9.32 24.79 2.30
CA ILE A 46 8.28 23.92 2.85
C ILE A 46 6.94 24.28 2.20
N ILE A 47 6.58 23.52 1.17
CA ILE A 47 5.38 23.76 0.35
C ILE A 47 4.13 23.14 0.99
N ASN A 48 4.28 22.06 1.76
CA ASN A 48 3.16 21.29 2.29
C ASN A 48 3.37 20.96 3.76
N LEU A 49 2.32 21.13 4.54
CA LEU A 49 2.22 20.61 5.89
C LEU A 49 1.21 19.47 5.93
N TYR A 50 1.40 18.56 6.87
CA TYR A 50 0.56 17.41 7.11
C TYR A 50 0.21 17.33 8.59
N CYS A 51 -1.07 17.11 8.86
CA CYS A 51 -1.58 16.76 10.17
C CYS A 51 -1.81 15.24 10.20
N LEU A 52 -1.09 14.54 11.08
CA LEU A 52 -1.23 13.12 11.33
C LEU A 52 -2.08 12.94 12.61
N TYR A 53 -3.10 12.09 12.55
CA TYR A 53 -3.97 11.81 13.69
C TYR A 53 -4.18 10.32 13.89
N ASN A 54 -3.87 9.84 15.10
CA ASN A 54 -4.18 8.50 15.52
C ASN A 54 -5.54 8.48 16.23
N PRO A 55 -6.57 7.83 15.67
CA PRO A 55 -7.90 7.80 16.28
C PRO A 55 -7.96 6.98 17.58
N GLU A 56 -7.04 6.03 17.78
CA GLU A 56 -6.99 5.16 18.97
C GLU A 56 -6.35 5.88 20.15
N THR A 57 -5.15 6.45 19.97
CA THR A 57 -4.43 7.18 21.03
C THR A 57 -4.87 8.63 21.15
N LYS A 58 -5.63 9.14 20.17
CA LYS A 58 -5.99 10.54 19.97
C LYS A 58 -4.77 11.45 19.80
N GLU A 59 -3.60 10.91 19.52
CA GLU A 59 -2.38 11.70 19.29
C GLU A 59 -2.48 12.46 17.97
N VAL A 60 -2.03 13.70 17.99
CA VAL A 60 -2.01 14.60 16.83
C VAL A 60 -0.58 15.05 16.62
N PHE A 61 -0.16 15.15 15.37
CA PHE A 61 1.16 15.64 15.00
C PHE A 61 1.08 16.51 13.76
N ILE A 62 1.82 17.62 13.73
CA ILE A 62 1.97 18.46 12.54
C ILE A 62 3.41 18.32 12.04
N SER A 63 3.57 18.11 10.73
CA SER A 63 4.85 17.89 10.06
C SER A 63 4.90 18.51 8.67
N ASP A 64 6.10 18.85 8.22
CA ASP A 64 6.45 19.15 6.83
C ASP A 64 6.61 17.89 5.96
N LYS A 65 6.57 16.70 6.56
CA LYS A 65 6.71 15.41 5.88
C LYS A 65 5.43 14.58 5.99
N LYS A 66 5.05 13.95 4.87
CA LYS A 66 3.92 13.00 4.84
C LYS A 66 4.20 11.76 5.70
N THR A 67 5.46 11.35 5.78
CA THR A 67 5.91 10.19 6.55
C THR A 67 7.15 10.56 7.37
N MET A 68 7.09 10.41 8.69
CA MET A 68 8.28 10.28 9.55
C MET A 68 8.54 8.80 9.79
N ASN A 69 9.78 8.41 10.12
CA ASN A 69 10.16 7.00 10.34
C ASN A 69 9.30 6.25 11.39
N ASN A 70 8.52 6.97 12.21
CA ASN A 70 7.57 6.40 13.18
C ASN A 70 6.10 6.38 12.69
N PHE A 71 5.81 6.94 11.51
CA PHE A 71 4.46 7.18 10.97
C PHE A 71 4.27 6.61 9.55
N THR A 72 4.95 5.50 9.25
CA THR A 72 4.53 4.55 8.19
C THR A 72 3.31 3.72 8.61
N ASN A 73 2.79 3.95 9.82
CA ASN A 73 1.70 3.20 10.39
C ASN A 73 0.39 3.48 9.63
N PRO A 74 -0.21 2.46 8.99
CA PRO A 74 -1.45 2.58 8.22
C PRO A 74 -2.68 2.95 9.08
N ASN A 75 -2.52 3.13 10.39
CA ASN A 75 -3.59 3.47 11.32
C ASN A 75 -3.76 4.97 11.58
N HIS A 76 -2.97 5.84 10.91
CA HIS A 76 -3.12 7.29 11.05
C HIS A 76 -3.97 7.88 9.92
N PHE A 77 -4.81 8.85 10.29
CA PHE A 77 -5.30 9.81 9.30
C PHE A 77 -4.17 10.77 8.95
N VAL A 78 -4.03 11.08 7.66
CA VAL A 78 -3.04 12.01 7.16
C VAL A 78 -3.75 13.09 6.36
N PHE A 79 -3.85 14.29 6.92
CA PHE A 79 -4.48 15.42 6.26
C PHE A 79 -3.43 16.41 5.79
N LYS A 80 -3.46 16.75 4.50
CA LYS A 80 -2.71 17.90 4.01
C LYS A 80 -3.35 19.17 4.58
N VAL A 81 -2.55 20.01 5.23
CA VAL A 81 -2.97 21.31 5.75
C VAL A 81 -2.22 22.43 5.01
N GLY A 82 -2.73 23.65 5.11
CA GLY A 82 -2.14 24.80 4.43
C GLY A 82 -0.76 25.16 4.99
N SER A 83 -0.02 25.98 4.24
CA SER A 83 1.29 26.50 4.63
C SER A 83 1.20 27.62 5.68
N GLU A 84 0.02 27.96 6.19
CA GLU A 84 -0.21 29.17 7.00
C GLU A 84 0.70 29.23 8.23
N LEU A 85 1.02 28.08 8.84
CA LEU A 85 1.91 28.02 10.01
C LEU A 85 3.37 28.37 9.67
N VAL A 86 3.82 28.06 8.45
CA VAL A 86 5.15 28.43 7.93
C VAL A 86 5.13 29.87 7.44
N ASP A 87 4.10 30.25 6.67
CA ASP A 87 3.92 31.59 6.13
C ASP A 87 3.90 32.64 7.25
N LEU A 88 3.29 32.32 8.40
CA LEU A 88 3.30 33.16 9.59
C LEU A 88 4.71 33.64 10.00
N ILE A 89 5.71 32.76 9.92
CA ILE A 89 7.09 33.10 10.31
C ILE A 89 7.68 34.17 9.39
N GLN A 90 7.25 34.20 8.12
CA GLN A 90 7.77 35.13 7.12
C GLN A 90 6.95 36.42 7.03
N GLU A 91 5.63 36.31 7.22
CA GLU A 91 4.68 37.41 7.03
C GLU A 91 4.50 38.26 8.29
N ASN A 92 4.67 37.69 9.49
CA ASN A 92 4.55 38.41 10.75
C ASN A 92 5.93 38.79 11.30
N ASN A 93 6.24 40.08 11.30
CA ASN A 93 7.53 40.61 11.76
C ASN A 93 7.87 40.20 13.21
N HIS A 94 6.89 40.11 14.11
CA HIS A 94 7.13 39.67 15.48
C HIS A 94 7.49 38.19 15.53
N CYS A 95 6.79 37.33 14.78
CA CYS A 95 7.10 35.91 14.69
C CYS A 95 8.46 35.68 14.01
N TYR A 96 8.80 36.46 13.00
CA TYR A 96 10.10 36.43 12.33
C TYR A 96 11.25 36.73 13.29
N VAL A 97 11.15 37.83 14.06
CA VAL A 97 12.15 38.21 15.05
C VAL A 97 12.26 37.14 16.14
N ALA A 98 11.12 36.68 16.68
CA ALA A 98 11.08 35.64 17.68
C ALA A 98 11.76 34.34 17.18
N ALA A 99 11.48 33.91 15.95
CA ALA A 99 12.14 32.73 15.35
C ALA A 99 13.66 32.94 15.20
N LYS A 100 14.10 34.14 14.84
CA LYS A 100 15.53 34.47 14.72
C LYS A 100 16.22 34.41 16.09
N ASP A 101 15.56 34.95 17.11
CA ASP A 101 16.06 34.93 18.47
C ASP A 101 16.19 33.48 18.97
N PHE A 102 15.16 32.64 18.78
CA PHE A 102 15.20 31.22 19.10
C PHE A 102 16.40 30.49 18.49
N LYS A 103 16.70 30.75 17.21
CA LYS A 103 17.84 30.11 16.52
C LYS A 103 19.19 30.59 17.06
N SER A 104 19.28 31.84 17.49
CA SER A 104 20.51 32.41 18.06
C SER A 104 20.72 32.06 19.54
N MET A 105 19.64 31.69 20.25
CA MET A 105 19.70 31.39 21.68
C MET A 105 20.48 30.10 21.97
N PRO A 106 21.38 30.10 22.97
CA PRO A 106 22.05 28.89 23.43
C PRO A 106 21.07 27.81 23.89
N LEU A 107 21.38 26.54 23.62
CA LEU A 107 20.50 25.40 23.92
C LEU A 107 20.15 25.26 25.42
N TYR A 108 21.03 25.69 26.33
CA TYR A 108 20.77 25.63 27.77
C TYR A 108 19.76 26.66 28.27
N LYS A 109 19.36 27.64 27.44
CA LYS A 109 18.34 28.66 27.77
C LYS A 109 16.92 28.11 27.58
N THR A 110 16.60 27.01 28.24
CA THR A 110 15.34 26.27 28.02
C THR A 110 14.08 27.11 28.26
N SER A 111 14.05 27.92 29.32
CA SER A 111 12.90 28.79 29.64
C SER A 111 12.67 29.86 28.58
N ASP A 112 13.71 30.62 28.22
CA ASP A 112 13.64 31.70 27.22
C ASP A 112 13.21 31.13 25.84
N ARG A 113 13.74 29.96 25.48
CA ARG A 113 13.37 29.24 24.25
C ARG A 113 11.90 28.83 24.26
N LEU A 114 11.40 28.31 25.37
CA LEU A 114 9.99 27.90 25.51
C LEU A 114 9.05 29.11 25.42
N GLU A 115 9.42 30.25 26.00
CA GLU A 115 8.62 31.47 25.93
C GLU A 115 8.46 31.95 24.47
N VAL A 116 9.56 31.96 23.72
CA VAL A 116 9.56 32.30 22.30
C VAL A 116 8.69 31.35 21.49
N LEU A 117 8.84 30.04 21.68
CA LEU A 117 8.02 29.04 20.99
C LEU A 117 6.54 29.18 21.36
N THR A 118 6.23 29.46 22.63
CA THR A 118 4.85 29.68 23.10
C THR A 118 4.23 30.92 22.45
N PHE A 119 4.99 32.00 22.29
CA PHE A 119 4.53 33.18 21.57
C PHE A 119 4.17 32.85 20.11
N ILE A 120 5.09 32.22 19.38
CA ILE A 120 4.87 31.84 17.98
C ILE A 120 3.68 30.86 17.87
N ALA A 121 3.58 29.89 18.77
CA ALA A 121 2.49 28.92 18.81
C ALA A 121 1.11 29.60 18.98
N LYS A 122 0.98 30.61 19.85
CA LYS A 122 -0.26 31.38 20.02
C LYS A 122 -0.68 32.09 18.73
N GLU A 123 0.27 32.67 18.00
CA GLU A 123 -0.02 33.29 16.70
C GLU A 123 -0.35 32.22 15.64
N GLY A 124 0.35 31.08 15.66
CA GLY A 124 0.08 29.91 14.81
C GLY A 124 -1.35 29.40 14.94
N MET A 125 -1.84 29.26 16.18
CA MET A 125 -3.22 28.83 16.44
C MET A 125 -4.28 29.78 15.87
N LYS A 126 -3.99 31.09 15.75
CA LYS A 126 -4.93 32.06 15.18
C LYS A 126 -5.05 31.95 13.67
N VAL A 127 -3.96 31.59 12.99
CA VAL A 127 -3.91 31.48 11.52
C VAL A 127 -4.23 30.07 11.03
N PHE A 128 -4.18 29.06 11.91
CA PHE A 128 -4.47 27.68 11.56
C PHE A 128 -5.89 27.53 11.01
N LYS A 129 -6.01 26.96 9.81
CA LYS A 129 -7.31 26.68 9.20
C LYS A 129 -7.77 25.26 9.53
N PRO A 130 -9.05 25.05 9.89
CA PRO A 130 -9.58 23.73 10.14
C PRO A 130 -9.49 22.85 8.89
N ILE A 131 -9.33 21.54 9.11
CA ILE A 131 -9.38 20.54 8.05
C ILE A 131 -10.82 20.48 7.52
N VAL A 132 -11.02 20.84 6.27
CA VAL A 132 -12.33 20.80 5.62
C VAL A 132 -12.60 19.37 5.14
N SER A 133 -13.70 18.78 5.62
CA SER A 133 -14.29 17.62 4.96
C SER A 133 -15.30 18.13 3.95
N ASP A 134 -15.05 17.97 2.65
CA ASP A 134 -16.10 18.18 1.66
C ASP A 134 -17.22 17.18 1.97
N ARG A 135 -18.36 17.71 2.43
CA ARG A 135 -19.44 16.94 3.07
C ARG A 135 -20.25 16.10 2.09
N THR A 136 -19.97 16.15 0.78
CA THR A 136 -20.90 15.68 -0.25
C THR A 136 -20.53 14.43 -1.03
N SER A 137 -19.36 13.80 -0.86
CA SER A 137 -19.13 12.50 -1.53
C SER A 137 -17.96 11.68 -0.95
N TRP A 138 -18.01 11.30 0.32
CA TRP A 138 -17.24 10.12 0.77
C TRP A 138 -17.96 8.84 0.30
N ASP A 139 -18.09 8.66 -1.01
CA ASP A 139 -18.58 7.39 -1.53
C ASP A 139 -17.52 6.29 -1.36
N ASP A 140 -17.91 5.04 -1.57
CA ASP A 140 -17.01 3.89 -1.40
C ASP A 140 -15.76 4.02 -2.29
N SER A 141 -15.86 4.62 -3.48
CA SER A 141 -14.71 4.80 -4.37
C SER A 141 -13.70 5.77 -3.77
N LEU A 142 -14.15 6.93 -3.31
CA LEU A 142 -13.28 7.93 -2.73
C LEU A 142 -12.62 7.41 -1.44
N ILE A 143 -13.35 6.64 -0.63
CA ILE A 143 -12.79 6.01 0.58
C ILE A 143 -11.68 5.05 0.21
N LEU A 144 -11.90 4.17 -0.78
CA LEU A 144 -10.90 3.22 -1.23
C LEU A 144 -9.65 3.92 -1.78
N ASP A 145 -9.81 4.99 -2.57
CA ASP A 145 -8.69 5.75 -3.12
C ASP A 145 -7.90 6.45 -2.01
N LYS A 146 -8.60 7.04 -1.03
CA LYS A 146 -7.98 7.71 0.12
C LYS A 146 -7.29 6.72 1.06
N ALA A 147 -7.82 5.51 1.22
CA ALA A 147 -7.19 4.45 1.99
C ALA A 147 -5.95 3.93 1.27
N TYR A 148 -6.06 3.71 -0.04
CA TYR A 148 -4.93 3.33 -0.89
C TYR A 148 -3.77 4.33 -0.80
N ASP A 149 -4.08 5.63 -0.81
CA ASP A 149 -3.12 6.73 -0.62
C ASP A 149 -2.64 6.91 0.83
N GLN A 150 -3.15 6.10 1.76
CA GLN A 150 -2.89 6.14 3.21
C GLN A 150 -3.24 7.50 3.83
N THR A 151 -4.29 8.13 3.31
CA THR A 151 -4.87 9.37 3.84
C THR A 151 -5.86 9.07 4.96
N ILE A 152 -6.63 7.98 4.82
CA ILE A 152 -7.47 7.45 5.89
C ILE A 152 -6.88 6.13 6.40
N PRO A 153 -7.05 5.82 7.70
CA PRO A 153 -6.58 4.58 8.29
C PRO A 153 -7.14 3.35 7.61
N PHE A 154 -6.33 2.32 7.48
CA PHE A 154 -6.83 1.01 7.06
C PHE A 154 -7.76 0.38 8.12
N SER A 155 -7.49 0.62 9.40
CA SER A 155 -8.26 0.06 10.52
C SER A 155 -9.71 0.54 10.59
N ILE A 156 -10.03 1.70 9.99
CA ILE A 156 -11.39 2.23 9.98
C ILE A 156 -12.26 1.66 8.86
N LEU A 157 -11.72 0.80 8.00
CA LEU A 157 -12.46 0.24 6.86
C LEU A 157 -13.22 -1.02 7.26
N GLU A 158 -14.41 -1.20 6.68
CA GLU A 158 -15.10 -2.50 6.70
C GLU A 158 -14.28 -3.57 5.98
N LEU A 159 -14.46 -4.84 6.37
CA LEU A 159 -13.66 -5.96 5.86
C LEU A 159 -13.63 -6.06 4.32
N ASP A 160 -14.75 -5.85 3.63
CA ASP A 160 -14.79 -5.90 2.17
C ASP A 160 -14.04 -4.72 1.51
N GLN A 161 -13.98 -3.56 2.17
CA GLN A 161 -13.17 -2.43 1.71
C GLN A 161 -11.68 -2.70 1.96
N LYS A 162 -11.34 -3.28 3.13
CA LYS A 162 -9.99 -3.74 3.44
C LYS A 162 -9.44 -4.69 2.37
N VAL A 163 -10.24 -5.69 1.96
CA VAL A 163 -9.88 -6.63 0.90
C VAL A 163 -9.56 -5.92 -0.41
N GLU A 164 -10.39 -4.96 -0.81
CA GLU A 164 -10.20 -4.20 -2.04
C GLU A 164 -8.92 -3.34 -2.02
N VAL A 165 -8.66 -2.65 -0.91
CA VAL A 165 -7.43 -1.85 -0.74
C VAL A 165 -6.18 -2.72 -0.75
N VAL A 166 -6.23 -3.88 -0.06
CA VAL A 166 -5.11 -4.83 -0.07
C VAL A 166 -4.87 -5.40 -1.45
N ALA A 167 -5.92 -5.75 -2.20
CA ALA A 167 -5.80 -6.19 -3.59
C ALA A 167 -5.07 -5.12 -4.43
N LYS A 168 -5.52 -3.85 -4.37
CA LYS A 168 -4.85 -2.75 -5.07
C LYS A 168 -3.37 -2.58 -4.66
N TRP A 169 -3.04 -2.70 -3.38
CA TRP A 169 -1.64 -2.63 -2.92
C TRP A 169 -0.79 -3.82 -3.38
N LEU A 170 -1.37 -5.01 -3.48
CA LEU A 170 -0.70 -6.19 -4.02
C LEU A 170 -0.42 -6.05 -5.53
N GLU A 171 -1.31 -5.37 -6.25
CA GLU A 171 -1.24 -5.16 -7.70
C GLU A 171 -0.17 -4.12 -8.12
N GLN A 172 0.36 -3.33 -7.18
CA GLN A 172 1.39 -2.32 -7.43
C GLN A 172 2.70 -2.93 -7.95
N VAL A 173 3.19 -2.41 -9.09
CA VAL A 173 4.36 -2.95 -9.75
C VAL A 173 5.68 -2.46 -9.10
N GLN A 174 5.89 -1.16 -8.83
CA GLN A 174 7.07 -0.66 -8.06
C GLN A 174 6.96 0.77 -7.48
N PRO A 175 7.59 1.07 -6.32
CA PRO A 175 7.93 0.12 -5.27
C PRO A 175 6.63 -0.29 -4.56
N GLY A 176 6.23 -1.55 -4.72
CA GLY A 176 5.09 -2.09 -4.00
C GLY A 176 5.38 -2.24 -2.50
N LYS A 177 4.34 -2.47 -1.70
CA LYS A 177 4.46 -2.68 -0.24
C LYS A 177 5.23 -3.96 0.11
N SER A 178 6.01 -3.95 1.20
CA SER A 178 6.78 -5.13 1.66
C SER A 178 5.88 -6.20 2.26
N LYS A 179 6.44 -7.38 2.58
CA LYS A 179 5.70 -8.45 3.27
C LYS A 179 5.26 -7.99 4.66
N GLU A 180 6.19 -7.41 5.41
CA GLU A 180 6.01 -6.95 6.79
C GLU A 180 4.88 -5.92 6.86
N PHE A 181 4.79 -5.03 5.87
CA PHE A 181 3.70 -4.07 5.77
C PHE A 181 2.33 -4.74 5.81
N PHE A 182 2.13 -5.85 5.09
CA PHE A 182 0.84 -6.54 5.06
C PHE A 182 0.57 -7.30 6.37
N GLU A 183 1.59 -7.94 6.94
CA GLU A 183 1.47 -8.70 8.18
C GLU A 183 1.11 -7.81 9.39
N GLU A 184 1.47 -6.53 9.34
CA GLU A 184 1.14 -5.52 10.36
C GLU A 184 -0.26 -4.89 10.17
N LEU A 185 -0.97 -5.19 9.08
CA LEU A 185 -2.31 -4.62 8.85
C LEU A 185 -3.35 -5.21 9.81
N ASP A 186 -4.19 -4.33 10.35
CA ASP A 186 -5.33 -4.73 11.18
C ASP A 186 -6.30 -5.66 10.42
N SER A 187 -6.58 -6.83 11.00
CA SER A 187 -7.43 -7.88 10.41
C SER A 187 -6.87 -8.49 9.11
N PHE A 188 -5.55 -8.45 8.88
CA PHE A 188 -4.96 -9.03 7.68
C PHE A 188 -5.26 -10.52 7.51
N GLY A 189 -5.37 -11.28 8.60
CA GLY A 189 -5.75 -12.70 8.56
C GLY A 189 -7.12 -12.92 7.89
N ASP A 190 -8.12 -12.12 8.24
CA ASP A 190 -9.46 -12.20 7.66
C ASP A 190 -9.48 -11.74 6.20
N VAL A 191 -8.73 -10.68 5.90
CA VAL A 191 -8.53 -10.20 4.52
C VAL A 191 -7.89 -11.28 3.66
N LYS A 192 -6.81 -11.89 4.14
CA LYS A 192 -6.10 -12.98 3.46
C LYS A 192 -7.05 -14.16 3.21
N ASN A 193 -7.88 -14.54 4.18
CA ASN A 193 -8.87 -15.60 4.02
C ASN A 193 -9.89 -15.29 2.90
N LYS A 194 -10.38 -14.05 2.82
CA LYS A 194 -11.27 -13.62 1.73
C LYS A 194 -10.57 -13.66 0.36
N LEU A 195 -9.32 -13.21 0.27
CA LEU A 195 -8.52 -13.31 -0.95
C LEU A 195 -8.34 -14.77 -1.40
N LEU A 196 -8.06 -15.67 -0.44
CA LEU A 196 -7.96 -17.13 -0.67
C LEU A 196 -9.29 -17.76 -1.11
N ASN A 197 -10.42 -17.14 -0.81
CA ASN A 197 -11.76 -17.55 -1.26
C ASN A 197 -12.23 -16.78 -2.51
N PHE A 198 -11.32 -16.06 -3.17
CA PHE A 198 -11.57 -15.33 -4.42
C PHE A 198 -12.60 -14.19 -4.28
N GLU A 199 -12.77 -13.65 -3.07
CA GLU A 199 -13.72 -12.57 -2.76
C GLU A 199 -13.14 -11.18 -3.05
N VAL A 200 -12.60 -10.98 -4.26
CA VAL A 200 -12.11 -9.68 -4.74
C VAL A 200 -13.17 -9.06 -5.65
N LYS A 201 -13.45 -7.76 -5.51
CA LYS A 201 -14.42 -7.08 -6.39
C LYS A 201 -13.88 -6.98 -7.81
N ARG A 202 -14.79 -6.81 -8.76
CA ARG A 202 -14.46 -6.58 -10.18
C ARG A 202 -13.74 -5.25 -10.36
N ASP A 203 -12.78 -5.21 -11.28
CA ASP A 203 -12.00 -4.02 -11.62
C ASP A 203 -12.03 -3.87 -13.14
N ALA A 204 -12.26 -2.64 -13.63
CA ALA A 204 -12.28 -2.35 -15.05
C ALA A 204 -10.90 -2.51 -15.74
N LEU A 205 -9.80 -2.54 -14.98
CA LEU A 205 -8.44 -2.56 -15.52
C LEU A 205 -7.86 -3.96 -15.78
N LEU A 206 -8.32 -4.99 -15.09
CA LEU A 206 -7.94 -6.39 -15.29
C LEU A 206 -9.16 -7.12 -15.84
N ASP A 207 -8.99 -8.06 -16.78
CA ASP A 207 -10.09 -8.95 -17.18
C ASP A 207 -10.69 -9.55 -15.91
N ASP A 208 -11.95 -9.18 -15.60
CA ASP A 208 -12.64 -9.38 -14.30
C ASP A 208 -12.50 -10.81 -13.75
N VAL A 209 -12.26 -11.76 -14.66
CA VAL A 209 -12.10 -13.19 -14.40
C VAL A 209 -10.79 -13.53 -13.69
N LEU A 210 -9.67 -12.87 -14.01
CA LEU A 210 -8.35 -13.27 -13.52
C LEU A 210 -7.86 -12.48 -12.31
N ARG A 211 -8.49 -11.35 -11.97
CA ARG A 211 -8.07 -10.52 -10.84
C ARG A 211 -7.89 -11.32 -9.53
N PRO A 212 -8.78 -12.26 -9.15
CA PRO A 212 -8.55 -13.09 -7.97
C PRO A 212 -7.26 -13.92 -8.05
N LEU A 213 -6.97 -14.54 -9.20
CA LEU A 213 -5.76 -15.32 -9.41
C LEU A 213 -4.50 -14.45 -9.40
N TYR A 214 -4.60 -13.22 -9.91
CA TYR A 214 -3.53 -12.25 -9.86
C TYR A 214 -3.20 -11.81 -8.43
N ALA A 215 -4.22 -11.53 -7.61
CA ALA A 215 -4.02 -11.21 -6.19
C ALA A 215 -3.32 -12.38 -5.44
N LEU A 216 -3.71 -13.62 -5.73
CA LEU A 216 -3.04 -14.81 -5.17
C LEU A 216 -1.59 -14.94 -5.64
N GLU A 217 -1.31 -14.67 -6.91
CA GLU A 217 0.06 -14.66 -7.42
C GLU A 217 0.92 -13.63 -6.66
N ARG A 218 0.38 -12.42 -6.43
CA ARG A 218 1.06 -11.36 -5.69
C ARG A 218 1.27 -11.71 -4.21
N LEU A 219 0.32 -12.38 -3.56
CA LEU A 219 0.52 -12.92 -2.21
C LEU A 219 1.67 -13.93 -2.18
N MET A 220 1.74 -14.84 -3.15
CA MET A 220 2.82 -15.83 -3.24
C MET A 220 4.17 -15.15 -3.50
N GLN A 221 4.25 -14.19 -4.43
CA GLN A 221 5.48 -13.45 -4.74
C GLN A 221 6.03 -12.70 -3.51
N LYS A 222 5.15 -12.24 -2.62
CA LYS A 222 5.52 -11.58 -1.36
C LYS A 222 5.74 -12.55 -0.19
N ASN A 223 5.70 -13.87 -0.41
CA ASN A 223 5.81 -14.89 0.63
C ASN A 223 4.74 -14.76 1.74
N LEU A 224 3.54 -14.28 1.39
CA LEU A 224 2.36 -14.22 2.26
C LEU A 224 1.53 -15.51 2.21
N ILE A 225 1.65 -16.28 1.12
CA ILE A 225 1.16 -17.65 0.96
C ILE A 225 2.25 -18.55 0.40
N SER A 226 2.12 -19.86 0.58
CA SER A 226 3.07 -20.83 0.04
C SER A 226 2.85 -21.08 -1.46
N LYS A 227 3.88 -21.58 -2.16
CA LYS A 227 3.75 -22.04 -3.57
C LYS A 227 2.73 -23.19 -3.70
N THR A 228 2.70 -24.09 -2.73
CA THR A 228 1.72 -25.18 -2.64
C THR A 228 0.29 -24.64 -2.59
N GLU A 229 0.02 -23.73 -1.65
CA GLU A 229 -1.30 -23.10 -1.47
C GLU A 229 -1.74 -22.35 -2.74
N TYR A 230 -0.82 -21.64 -3.40
CA TYR A 230 -1.10 -20.97 -4.67
C TYR A 230 -1.56 -21.94 -5.78
N LEU A 231 -0.86 -23.06 -5.98
CA LEU A 231 -1.24 -24.06 -7.01
C LEU A 231 -2.54 -24.78 -6.68
N GLU A 232 -2.81 -25.04 -5.40
CA GLU A 232 -4.08 -25.59 -4.94
C GLU A 232 -5.24 -24.64 -5.25
N LYS A 233 -5.07 -23.35 -4.95
CA LYS A 233 -6.07 -22.32 -5.19
C LYS A 233 -6.34 -22.09 -6.67
N ILE A 234 -5.35 -22.18 -7.56
CA ILE A 234 -5.62 -22.17 -9.01
C ILE A 234 -6.54 -23.33 -9.40
N SER A 235 -6.26 -24.53 -8.88
CA SER A 235 -7.07 -25.72 -9.20
C SER A 235 -8.48 -25.63 -8.61
N GLU A 236 -8.61 -25.11 -7.39
CA GLU A 236 -9.91 -24.86 -6.75
C GLU A 236 -10.72 -23.82 -7.54
N PHE A 237 -10.08 -22.71 -7.94
CA PHE A 237 -10.73 -21.67 -8.74
C PHE A 237 -11.25 -22.24 -10.06
N TYR A 238 -10.44 -23.03 -10.77
CA TYR A 238 -10.86 -23.69 -11.99
C TYR A 238 -12.09 -24.58 -11.75
N GLU A 239 -12.07 -25.43 -10.73
CA GLU A 239 -13.19 -26.32 -10.40
C GLU A 239 -14.48 -25.56 -10.07
N LEU A 240 -14.38 -24.45 -9.33
CA LEU A 240 -15.51 -23.58 -9.00
C LEU A 240 -16.10 -22.86 -10.23
N LYS A 241 -15.27 -22.58 -11.24
CA LYS A 241 -15.62 -21.68 -12.34
C LYS A 241 -15.77 -22.34 -13.71
N LYS A 242 -15.30 -23.58 -13.89
CA LYS A 242 -15.30 -24.29 -15.19
C LYS A 242 -16.69 -24.35 -15.86
N ASN A 243 -17.76 -24.45 -15.07
CA ASN A 243 -19.13 -24.52 -15.60
C ASN A 243 -19.76 -23.14 -15.89
N LEU A 244 -19.06 -22.04 -15.60
CA LEU A 244 -19.59 -20.68 -15.75
C LEU A 244 -19.21 -20.02 -17.08
N CYS A 245 -18.50 -20.72 -17.98
CA CYS A 245 -18.05 -20.22 -19.28
C CYS A 245 -17.26 -18.90 -19.21
N ILE A 246 -16.54 -18.66 -18.10
CA ILE A 246 -15.77 -17.42 -17.90
C ILE A 246 -14.35 -17.50 -18.46
N PHE A 247 -13.83 -18.70 -18.70
CA PHE A 247 -12.53 -18.88 -19.33
C PHE A 247 -12.64 -18.73 -20.85
N ASN A 248 -11.64 -18.08 -21.42
CA ASN A 248 -11.46 -17.96 -22.86
C ASN A 248 -9.97 -18.14 -23.19
N GLN A 249 -9.65 -18.36 -24.46
CA GLN A 249 -8.27 -18.60 -24.88
C GLN A 249 -7.29 -17.49 -24.44
N HIS A 250 -7.76 -16.23 -24.46
CA HIS A 250 -6.93 -15.10 -24.05
C HIS A 250 -6.61 -15.15 -22.55
N ASN A 251 -7.62 -15.26 -21.69
CA ASN A 251 -7.41 -15.21 -20.25
C ASN A 251 -6.66 -16.45 -19.70
N VAL A 252 -6.86 -17.62 -20.31
CA VAL A 252 -6.05 -18.82 -20.01
C VAL A 252 -4.59 -18.63 -20.47
N GLY A 253 -4.38 -18.02 -21.64
CA GLY A 253 -3.04 -17.68 -22.12
C GLY A 253 -2.30 -16.69 -21.19
N VAL A 254 -3.02 -15.71 -20.65
CA VAL A 254 -2.49 -14.77 -19.64
C VAL A 254 -2.12 -15.50 -18.36
N LEU A 255 -3.02 -16.34 -17.83
CA LEU A 255 -2.76 -17.15 -16.62
C LEU A 255 -1.52 -18.03 -16.78
N PHE A 256 -1.40 -18.74 -17.90
CA PHE A 256 -0.22 -19.57 -18.18
C PHE A 256 1.07 -18.75 -18.27
N THR A 257 0.98 -17.54 -18.83
CA THR A 257 2.13 -16.63 -18.89
C THR A 257 2.55 -16.21 -17.49
N TRP A 258 1.63 -15.83 -16.61
CA TRP A 258 1.91 -15.48 -15.22
C TRP A 258 2.58 -16.62 -14.46
N ILE A 259 2.05 -17.84 -14.58
CA ILE A 259 2.66 -19.03 -13.97
C ILE A 259 4.11 -19.22 -14.44
N LEU A 260 4.36 -19.11 -15.76
CA LEU A 260 5.70 -19.31 -16.34
C LEU A 260 6.72 -18.24 -15.97
N ILE A 261 6.29 -17.00 -15.75
CA ILE A 261 7.18 -15.91 -15.31
C ILE A 261 7.26 -15.79 -13.78
N GLY A 262 6.42 -16.54 -13.07
CA GLY A 262 6.34 -16.54 -11.62
C GLY A 262 7.51 -17.28 -10.94
N PRO A 263 7.65 -17.12 -9.61
CA PRO A 263 8.78 -17.63 -8.81
C PRO A 263 8.82 -19.17 -8.69
N ILE A 264 7.85 -19.90 -9.27
CA ILE A 264 7.92 -21.36 -9.39
C ILE A 264 8.83 -21.74 -10.55
N TYR A 265 8.73 -21.03 -11.68
CA TYR A 265 9.40 -21.36 -12.93
C TYR A 265 10.55 -20.40 -13.30
N LYS A 266 10.59 -19.18 -12.75
CA LYS A 266 11.66 -18.21 -13.00
C LYS A 266 12.29 -17.75 -11.69
N ASP A 267 13.62 -17.83 -11.60
CA ASP A 267 14.37 -17.23 -10.50
C ASP A 267 14.33 -15.70 -10.61
N GLN A 268 13.65 -15.05 -9.67
CA GLN A 268 13.50 -13.59 -9.62
C GLN A 268 14.81 -12.87 -9.25
N ASN A 269 15.82 -13.58 -8.72
CA ASN A 269 17.16 -13.04 -8.47
C ASN A 269 18.06 -13.00 -9.73
N SER A 270 17.61 -13.61 -10.84
CA SER A 270 18.28 -13.45 -12.13
C SER A 270 17.83 -12.12 -12.75
N ASN A 271 18.73 -11.13 -12.75
CA ASN A 271 18.49 -9.79 -13.28
C ASN A 271 17.87 -9.81 -14.70
N ASN A 272 16.56 -9.59 -14.77
CA ASN A 272 15.81 -8.91 -15.85
C ASN A 272 14.31 -9.09 -15.62
N LEU A 273 13.69 -8.09 -14.96
CA LEU A 273 12.24 -7.88 -14.97
C LEU A 273 11.94 -6.39 -15.06
N SER A 274 12.15 -5.81 -16.24
CA SER A 274 11.33 -4.68 -16.67
C SER A 274 9.97 -5.23 -17.13
N PHE A 275 8.90 -4.96 -16.37
CA PHE A 275 7.52 -5.24 -16.78
C PHE A 275 7.08 -4.40 -18.01
N ASN A 276 7.88 -3.42 -18.41
CA ASN A 276 7.64 -2.61 -19.59
C ASN A 276 8.29 -3.28 -20.80
N MET A 277 7.44 -3.68 -21.74
CA MET A 277 7.71 -4.50 -22.93
C MET A 277 7.83 -6.00 -22.62
N ILE A 278 6.68 -6.68 -22.73
CA ILE A 278 6.64 -8.09 -23.15
C ILE A 278 7.20 -8.12 -24.58
N GLU A 279 8.52 -8.04 -24.72
CA GLU A 279 9.16 -8.54 -25.92
C GLU A 279 8.97 -10.04 -25.90
N LYS A 280 8.20 -10.54 -26.88
CA LYS A 280 8.07 -11.96 -27.26
C LYS A 280 9.42 -12.69 -27.44
N ASN A 281 10.55 -12.01 -27.32
CA ASN A 281 11.88 -12.47 -27.71
C ASN A 281 12.67 -13.15 -26.57
N GLU A 282 12.40 -12.89 -25.29
CA GLU A 282 13.16 -13.55 -24.20
C GLU A 282 12.77 -15.03 -23.97
N PHE A 283 11.62 -15.48 -24.49
CA PHE A 283 11.18 -16.88 -24.35
C PHE A 283 11.98 -17.88 -25.20
N TYR A 284 12.89 -17.42 -26.07
CA TYR A 284 13.59 -18.27 -27.04
C TYR A 284 15.09 -18.49 -26.78
N LYS A 285 15.71 -17.82 -25.80
CA LYS A 285 17.16 -17.97 -25.52
C LYS A 285 17.45 -18.18 -24.04
N ASN A 286 17.43 -19.44 -23.59
CA ASN A 286 18.34 -20.02 -22.59
C ASN A 286 17.83 -21.41 -22.22
N LYS A 287 18.32 -22.44 -22.93
CA LYS A 287 17.79 -23.82 -22.85
C LYS A 287 18.53 -24.76 -21.89
N ASN A 288 19.66 -24.40 -21.30
CA ASN A 288 20.49 -25.39 -20.59
C ASN A 288 20.68 -25.15 -19.08
N ASP A 289 20.50 -23.94 -18.55
CA ASP A 289 20.77 -23.66 -17.12
C ASP A 289 19.52 -23.45 -16.24
N LYS A 290 18.31 -23.44 -16.81
CA LYS A 290 17.06 -23.16 -16.08
C LYS A 290 16.39 -24.38 -15.43
N LYS A 291 16.61 -25.59 -15.98
CA LYS A 291 16.03 -26.85 -15.45
C LYS A 291 16.30 -27.10 -13.96
N PRO A 292 17.48 -26.83 -13.39
CA PRO A 292 17.76 -27.14 -11.99
C PRO A 292 16.85 -26.39 -11.02
N TYR A 293 16.58 -25.10 -11.26
CA TYR A 293 15.77 -24.27 -10.38
C TYR A 293 14.31 -24.72 -10.36
N GLU A 294 13.70 -24.88 -11.53
CA GLU A 294 12.27 -25.24 -11.66
C GLU A 294 11.99 -26.58 -10.95
N LEU A 295 12.85 -27.57 -11.20
CA LEU A 295 12.75 -28.89 -10.58
C LEU A 295 12.92 -28.82 -9.06
N GLU A 296 13.88 -28.01 -8.59
CA GLU A 296 14.09 -27.80 -7.15
C GLU A 296 12.85 -27.16 -6.49
N GLN A 297 12.28 -26.11 -7.10
CA GLN A 297 11.11 -25.43 -6.53
C GLN A 297 9.87 -26.32 -6.52
N LEU A 298 9.63 -27.05 -7.62
CA LEU A 298 8.49 -27.96 -7.73
C LEU A 298 8.65 -29.18 -6.81
N SER A 299 9.87 -29.68 -6.57
CA SER A 299 10.12 -30.81 -5.65
C SER A 299 9.75 -30.52 -4.18
N LYS A 300 9.63 -29.24 -3.81
CA LYS A 300 9.19 -28.79 -2.47
C LYS A 300 7.66 -28.80 -2.32
N ILE A 301 6.92 -29.06 -3.39
CA ILE A 301 5.45 -29.09 -3.42
C ILE A 301 4.99 -30.55 -3.31
N SER A 302 3.88 -30.79 -2.62
CA SER A 302 3.34 -32.14 -2.45
C SER A 302 2.97 -32.78 -3.81
N LYS A 303 3.20 -34.09 -3.95
CA LYS A 303 2.83 -34.82 -5.18
C LYS A 303 1.34 -34.71 -5.48
N GLU A 304 0.49 -34.72 -4.46
CA GLU A 304 -0.96 -34.61 -4.62
C GLU A 304 -1.36 -33.26 -5.22
N THR A 305 -0.82 -32.16 -4.67
CA THR A 305 -1.01 -30.80 -5.19
C THR A 305 -0.57 -30.70 -6.65
N LEU A 306 0.61 -31.22 -6.97
CA LEU A 306 1.16 -31.23 -8.33
C LEU A 306 0.30 -32.01 -9.32
N ILE A 307 -0.18 -33.21 -8.93
CA ILE A 307 -1.07 -34.03 -9.76
C ILE A 307 -2.39 -33.30 -10.02
N LYS A 308 -2.97 -32.65 -9.00
CA LYS A 308 -4.21 -31.88 -9.15
C LYS A 308 -4.00 -30.70 -10.10
N PHE A 309 -2.95 -29.92 -9.91
CA PHE A 309 -2.61 -28.78 -10.77
C PHE A 309 -2.32 -29.22 -12.22
N LEU A 310 -1.59 -30.32 -12.40
CA LEU A 310 -1.33 -30.91 -13.71
C LEU A 310 -2.64 -31.23 -14.46
N LYS A 311 -3.62 -31.83 -13.78
CA LYS A 311 -4.95 -32.13 -14.35
C LYS A 311 -5.69 -30.85 -14.74
N THR A 312 -5.61 -29.81 -13.92
CA THR A 312 -6.18 -28.48 -14.20
C THR A 312 -5.62 -27.91 -15.51
N VAL A 313 -4.29 -27.85 -15.64
CA VAL A 313 -3.62 -27.30 -16.84
C VAL A 313 -3.95 -28.11 -18.09
N ASN A 314 -3.97 -29.45 -17.99
CA ASN A 314 -4.34 -30.30 -19.12
C ASN A 314 -5.80 -30.12 -19.55
N SER A 315 -6.71 -29.90 -18.60
CA SER A 315 -8.13 -29.65 -18.90
C SER A 315 -8.31 -28.32 -19.62
N LEU A 316 -7.68 -27.25 -19.12
CA LEU A 316 -7.67 -25.94 -19.77
C LEU A 316 -7.08 -26.00 -21.18
N ASN A 317 -5.97 -26.71 -21.39
CA ASN A 317 -5.36 -26.86 -22.71
C ASN A 317 -6.27 -27.64 -23.69
N LYS A 318 -7.03 -28.62 -23.19
CA LYS A 318 -7.99 -29.37 -24.01
C LYS A 318 -9.18 -28.51 -24.45
N GLU A 319 -9.65 -27.64 -23.57
CA GLU A 319 -10.76 -26.72 -23.86
C GLU A 319 -10.35 -25.56 -24.79
N PHE A 320 -9.10 -25.10 -24.70
CA PHE A 320 -8.58 -23.96 -25.47
C PHE A 320 -7.36 -24.35 -26.31
N PRO A 321 -7.56 -24.98 -27.47
CA PRO A 321 -6.47 -25.36 -28.38
C PRO A 321 -5.69 -24.12 -28.86
N GLY A 322 -4.39 -24.28 -29.10
CA GLY A 322 -3.45 -23.19 -29.43
C GLY A 322 -2.59 -22.71 -28.26
N LEU A 323 -2.73 -23.30 -27.06
CA LEU A 323 -1.91 -23.01 -25.87
C LEU A 323 -0.91 -24.14 -25.53
N GLU A 324 -0.72 -25.11 -26.44
CA GLU A 324 0.00 -26.36 -26.18
C GLU A 324 1.45 -26.12 -25.78
N ASN A 325 2.10 -25.13 -26.41
CA ASN A 325 3.49 -24.79 -26.09
C ASN A 325 3.64 -24.25 -24.66
N SER A 326 2.69 -23.43 -24.21
CA SER A 326 2.71 -22.87 -22.85
C SER A 326 2.33 -23.92 -21.83
N SER A 327 1.29 -24.73 -22.10
CA SER A 327 0.91 -25.82 -21.21
C SER A 327 2.03 -26.83 -21.06
N LEU A 328 2.71 -27.22 -22.15
CA LEU A 328 3.80 -28.19 -22.11
C LEU A 328 5.00 -27.69 -21.27
N LYS A 329 5.31 -26.39 -21.33
CA LYS A 329 6.34 -25.79 -20.47
C LYS A 329 5.97 -25.82 -18.99
N ILE A 330 4.68 -25.73 -18.66
CA ILE A 330 4.20 -25.83 -17.27
C ILE A 330 4.20 -27.30 -16.81
N THR A 331 3.68 -28.20 -17.65
CA THR A 331 3.39 -29.59 -17.25
C THR A 331 4.61 -30.51 -17.32
N GLN A 332 5.54 -30.31 -18.25
CA GLN A 332 6.68 -31.20 -18.42
C GLN A 332 7.58 -31.26 -17.17
N PRO A 333 7.98 -30.14 -16.53
CA PRO A 333 8.78 -30.18 -15.30
C PRO A 333 8.05 -30.90 -14.15
N ILE A 334 6.72 -30.81 -14.09
CA ILE A 334 5.93 -31.51 -13.07
C ILE A 334 5.99 -33.03 -13.30
N VAL A 335 5.83 -33.46 -14.56
CA VAL A 335 5.92 -34.89 -14.93
C VAL A 335 7.32 -35.45 -14.67
N GLU A 336 8.38 -34.65 -14.83
CA GLU A 336 9.76 -35.07 -14.54
C GLU A 336 10.01 -35.35 -13.04
N ILE A 337 9.19 -34.83 -12.12
CA ILE A 337 9.35 -34.96 -10.66
C ILE A 337 8.42 -36.01 -10.03
N LEU A 338 7.24 -36.22 -10.63
CA LEU A 338 6.25 -37.16 -10.13
C LEU A 338 6.72 -38.60 -10.28
#